data_AF-A0A2H0RGP0-F1
#
_entry.id   AF-A0A2H0RGP0-F1
#
_cell.length_a   1.000
_cell.length_b   1.000
_cell.length_c   1.000
_cell.angle_alpha   90.00
_cell.angle_beta   90.00
_cell.angle_gamma   90.00
#
_symmetry.space_group_name_H-M   'P 1'
#
loop_
_entity.id
_entity.type
_entity.pdbx_description
1 polymer ?
#
loop_
_entity_poly.entity_id
_entity_poly.type
_entity_poly.pdbx_seq_one_letter_code
_entity_poly.pdbx_strand_id
1 'polypeptide(L)' 'MKKGLVTISSAAEIIGVSIATLRNWDKSGHLKAIRDHGNHYRFYSISALEHFAKKEGLKRRPQNKINLTP' A
#
# COMPACT_ATOMS: atom_id res chain seq x y z
N MET A 1 -15.23 13.79 -8.46
CA MET A 1 -13.82 13.43 -8.76
C MET A 1 -13.25 12.61 -7.61
N LYS A 2 -13.17 11.27 -7.68
CA LYS A 2 -12.39 10.49 -6.69
C LYS A 2 -10.98 10.26 -7.24
N LYS A 3 -10.20 11.33 -7.33
CA LYS A 3 -8.77 11.29 -7.72
C LYS A 3 -7.97 10.91 -6.48
N GLY A 4 -7.35 9.74 -6.48
CA GLY A 4 -6.50 9.30 -5.37
C GLY A 4 -6.54 7.81 -5.07
N LEU A 5 -6.99 6.97 -6.01
CA LEU A 5 -6.83 5.52 -5.91
C LEU A 5 -5.56 5.10 -6.65
N VAL A 6 -4.73 4.31 -5.99
CA VAL A 6 -3.46 3.82 -6.52
C VAL A 6 -3.39 2.30 -6.38
N THR A 7 -2.61 1.65 -7.25
CA THR A 7 -2.39 0.20 -7.16
C THR A 7 -1.50 -0.14 -5.96
N ILE A 8 -1.41 -1.43 -5.63
CA ILE A 8 -0.54 -1.93 -4.55
C ILE A 8 0.94 -1.51 -4.72
N SER A 9 1.44 -1.43 -5.97
CA SER A 9 2.82 -1.02 -6.26
C SER A 9 3.04 0.44 -5.89
N SER A 10 2.24 1.33 -6.46
CA SER A 10 2.31 2.77 -6.18
C SER A 10 2.04 3.06 -4.70
N ALA A 11 1.13 2.33 -4.07
CA ALA A 11 0.86 2.45 -2.64
C ALA A 11 2.10 2.15 -1.78
N ALA A 12 2.83 1.08 -2.13
CA ALA A 12 4.05 0.70 -1.43
C ALA A 12 5.15 1.76 -1.58
N GLU A 13 5.29 2.34 -2.77
CA GLU A 13 6.22 3.45 -3.04
C GLU A 13 5.88 4.70 -2.24
N ILE A 14 4.59 5.09 -2.18
CA ILE A 14 4.13 6.29 -1.47
C ILE A 14 4.49 6.24 0.02
N ILE A 15 4.27 5.11 0.68
CA ILE A 15 4.53 4.95 2.12
C ILE A 15 5.92 4.38 2.43
N GLY A 16 6.73 4.09 1.40
CA GLY A 16 8.11 3.63 1.55
C GLY A 16 8.26 2.22 2.13
N VAL A 17 7.34 1.31 1.80
CA VAL A 17 7.41 -0.10 2.19
C VAL A 17 7.51 -1.01 0.97
N SER A 18 7.71 -2.31 1.20
CA SER A 18 7.69 -3.28 0.11
C SER A 18 6.27 -3.65 -0.28
N ILE A 19 6.08 -4.05 -1.55
CA ILE A 19 4.81 -4.61 -2.04
C ILE A 19 4.40 -5.83 -1.19
N ALA A 20 5.36 -6.65 -0.76
CA ALA A 20 5.10 -7.80 0.09
C ALA A 20 4.57 -7.40 1.48
N THR A 21 5.12 -6.33 2.07
CA THR A 21 4.62 -5.75 3.32
C THR A 21 3.20 -5.25 3.15
N LEU A 22 2.91 -4.51 2.07
CA LEU A 22 1.56 -4.03 1.79
C LEU A 22 0.58 -5.19 1.57
N ARG A 23 1.01 -6.24 0.88
CA ARG A 23 0.22 -7.47 0.65
C ARG A 23 -0.06 -8.22 1.94
N ASN A 24 0.90 -8.26 2.87
CA ASN A 24 0.69 -8.85 4.19
C ASN A 24 -0.32 -8.04 5.00
N TRP A 25 -0.26 -6.71 4.97
CA TRP A 25 -1.24 -5.85 5.64
C TRP A 25 -2.65 -5.96 5.03
N ASP A 26 -2.75 -6.14 3.72
CA ASP A 26 -4.02 -6.44 3.05
C ASP A 26 -4.57 -7.81 3.48
N LYS A 27 -3.71 -8.83 3.55
CA LYS A 27 -4.10 -10.18 3.97
C LYS A 27 -4.49 -10.25 5.45
N SER A 28 -3.80 -9.52 6.32
CA SER A 28 -4.12 -9.46 7.75
C SER A 28 -5.31 -8.54 8.08
N GLY A 29 -5.80 -7.77 7.10
CA GLY A 29 -6.87 -6.79 7.30
C GLY A 29 -6.42 -5.49 7.98
N HIS A 30 -5.11 -5.32 8.16
CA HIS A 30 -4.46 -4.17 8.79
C HIS A 30 -4.53 -2.92 7.88
N LEU A 31 -4.47 -3.13 6.55
CA LEU A 31 -4.74 -2.09 5.54
C LEU A 31 -5.72 -2.64 4.50
N LYS A 32 -6.97 -2.15 4.52
CA LYS A 32 -8.01 -2.65 3.59
C LYS A 32 -7.88 -2.00 2.21
N ALA A 33 -7.62 -2.81 1.19
CA ALA A 33 -7.79 -2.38 -0.19
C ALA A 33 -9.27 -2.19 -0.53
N ILE A 34 -9.54 -1.18 -1.36
CA ILE A 34 -10.81 -1.03 -2.06
C ILE A 34 -10.77 -1.99 -3.24
N ARG A 35 -11.67 -2.98 -3.22
CA ARG A 35 -11.84 -3.94 -4.30
C ARG A 35 -12.89 -3.40 -5.27
N ASP A 36 -12.55 -3.37 -6.55
CA ASP A 36 -13.56 -3.13 -7.58
C ASP A 36 -14.44 -4.39 -7.70
N HIS A 37 -15.77 -4.19 -7.69
CA HIS A 37 -16.75 -5.26 -7.84
C HIS A 37 -16.63 -6.00 -9.18
N GLY A 38 -15.99 -5.42 -10.20
CA GLY A 38 -15.87 -6.03 -11.53
C GLY A 38 -14.63 -6.90 -11.75
N ASN A 39 -13.46 -6.50 -11.24
CA ASN A 39 -12.17 -7.06 -11.69
C ASN A 39 -11.23 -7.51 -10.55
N HIS A 40 -11.68 -7.53 -9.29
CA HIS A 40 -10.87 -7.94 -8.13
C HIS A 40 -9.54 -7.16 -7.93
N TYR A 41 -9.30 -6.09 -8.69
CA TYR A 41 -8.14 -5.23 -8.52
C TYR A 41 -8.18 -4.54 -7.16
N ARG A 42 -7.00 -4.48 -6.53
CA ARG A 42 -6.80 -3.84 -5.24
C ARG A 42 -6.34 -2.42 -5.46
N PHE A 43 -7.20 -1.49 -5.07
CA PHE A 43 -6.90 -0.07 -5.08
C PHE A 43 -6.80 0.46 -3.65
N TYR A 44 -5.85 1.36 -3.43
CA TYR A 44 -5.63 2.01 -2.15
C TYR A 44 -5.88 3.50 -2.30
N SER A 45 -6.58 4.09 -1.35
CA SER A 45 -6.72 5.55 -1.31
C SER A 45 -5.42 6.16 -0.79
N ILE A 46 -4.87 7.14 -1.49
CA ILE A 46 -3.68 7.90 -1.07
C ILE A 46 -3.90 8.47 0.34
N SER A 47 -5.04 9.10 0.60
CA SER A 47 -5.34 9.65 1.93
C SER A 47 -5.39 8.57 3.02
N ALA A 48 -5.89 7.37 2.69
CA ALA A 48 -5.87 6.25 3.64
C ALA A 48 -4.44 5.76 3.90
N LEU A 49 -3.60 5.70 2.86
CA LEU A 49 -2.19 5.33 2.96
C LEU A 49 -1.40 6.33 3.81
N GLU A 50 -1.60 7.63 3.60
CA GLU A 50 -0.96 8.68 4.39
C GLU A 50 -1.38 8.63 5.86
N HIS A 51 -2.69 8.50 6.12
CA HIS A 51 -3.20 8.37 7.48
C HIS A 51 -2.66 7.10 8.16
N PHE A 52 -2.61 6.01 7.42
CA PHE A 52 -2.05 4.75 7.87
C PHE A 52 -0.57 4.86 8.23
N ALA A 53 0.24 5.42 7.33
CA ALA A 53 1.67 5.61 7.56
C ALA A 53 1.95 6.49 8.78
N LYS A 54 1.14 7.54 8.98
CA LYS A 54 1.22 8.41 10.16
C LYS A 54 0.86 7.66 11.44
N LYS A 55 -0.19 6.82 11.41
CA LYS A 55 -0.62 6.01 12.55
C LYS A 55 0.43 4.98 12.96
N GLU A 56 1.01 4.29 11.99
CA GLU A 56 2.03 3.25 12.21
C GLU A 56 3.42 3.83 12.52
N GLY A 57 3.58 5.17 12.48
CA GLY A 57 4.86 5.82 12.76
C GLY A 57 5.97 5.41 11.79
N LEU A 58 5.60 5.06 10.54
CA LEU A 58 6.55 4.59 9.54
C LEU A 58 7.58 5.69 9.24
N LYS A 59 8.77 5.58 9.82
CA LYS A 59 9.93 6.37 9.40
C LYS A 59 10.41 5.82 8.07
N ARG A 60 10.49 6.69 7.04
CA ARG A 60 11.07 6.38 5.73
C ARG A 60 12.35 5.57 5.94
N ARG A 61 12.31 4.25 5.69
CA ARG A 61 13.52 3.44 5.70
C ARG A 61 14.24 3.71 4.39
N PRO A 62 15.52 4.10 4.39
CA PRO A 62 16.29 4.17 3.16
C PRO A 62 16.32 2.77 2.57
N GLN A 63 15.84 2.65 1.33
CA GLN A 63 15.74 1.38 0.62
C GLN A 63 17.14 0.80 0.44
N ASN A 64 17.47 -0.24 1.18
CA ASN A 64 18.60 -1.10 0.82
C ASN A 64 18.20 -2.55 1.01
N LYS A 65 18.10 -3.26 -0.12
CA LYS A 65 17.94 -4.71 -0.28
C LYS A 65 16.63 -5.32 0.27
N ILE A 66 15.65 -5.43 -0.61
CA ILE A 66 14.80 -6.61 -0.66
C ILE A 66 14.61 -6.92 -2.14
N ASN A 67 15.29 -7.98 -2.58
CA ASN A 67 15.08 -8.59 -3.88
C ASN A 67 13.57 -8.82 -4.05
N LEU A 68 12.90 -8.03 -4.88
CA LEU A 68 11.69 -8.51 -5.52
C LEU A 68 12.16 -9.59 -6.49
N THR A 69 12.14 -10.84 -6.02
CA THR A 69 12.40 -12.02 -6.84
C THR A 69 11.46 -12.05 -8.04
N PRO A 70 11.93 -12.61 -9.18
CA PRO A 70 11.53 -12.28 -10.55
C PRO A 70 10.09 -12.61 -10.91
#